data_AF-A0A3D5UPP3-F1
#
_entry.id   AF-A0A3D5UPP3-F1
#
_cell.length_a   1.000
_cell.length_b   1.000
_cell.length_c   1.000
_cell.angle_alpha   90.00
_cell.angle_beta   90.00
_cell.angle_gamma   90.00
#
_symmetry.space_group_name_H-M   'P 1'
#
loop_
_entity.id
_entity.type
_entity.pdbx_description
1 polymer ?
#
loop_
_entity_poly.entity_id
_entity_poly.type
_entity_poly.pdbx_seq_one_letter_code
_entity_poly.pdbx_strand_id
1 'polypeptide(L)' 'MKPQAVTEKRKDKIPYEYYKNKLKECDPAIVSQNTGVFYDDEAGAFTVPLLDTIFTVTYPDGEVSNENP' A
#
# COMPACT_ATOMS: atom_id res chain seq x y z
N MET A 1 6.11 17.31 38.30
CA MET A 1 5.20 16.40 37.58
C MET A 1 5.97 15.82 36.40
N LYS A 2 6.17 14.50 36.34
CA LYS A 2 6.84 13.85 35.20
C LYS A 2 5.83 13.70 34.06
N PRO A 3 6.15 14.05 32.81
CA PRO A 3 5.19 13.92 31.70
C PRO A 3 4.87 12.44 31.48
N GLN A 4 3.57 12.16 31.45
CA GLN A 4 3.02 10.83 31.28
C GLN A 4 3.35 10.30 29.89
N ALA A 5 3.73 9.02 29.86
CA ALA A 5 4.03 8.25 28.69
C ALA A 5 2.96 8.37 27.59
N VAL A 6 3.41 8.56 26.35
CA VAL A 6 2.70 8.03 25.18
C VAL A 6 3.72 7.29 24.31
N THR A 7 4.24 6.21 24.89
CA THR A 7 4.66 5.02 24.16
C THR A 7 3.42 4.40 23.50
N GLU A 8 2.87 5.05 22.48
CA GLU A 8 1.76 4.50 21.70
C GLU A 8 2.30 4.15 20.32
N LYS A 9 2.31 2.86 19.99
CA LYS A 9 2.69 2.35 18.67
C LYS A 9 1.69 2.89 17.64
N ARG A 10 1.96 4.07 17.08
CA ARG A 10 1.08 4.76 16.13
C ARG A 10 0.87 4.03 14.80
N LYS A 11 1.64 2.98 14.52
CA LYS A 11 1.56 2.21 13.27
C LYS A 11 0.35 1.28 13.22
N ASP A 12 -0.14 0.80 14.37
CA ASP A 12 -1.27 -0.14 14.45
C ASP A 12 -2.66 0.53 14.36
N LYS A 13 -2.74 1.86 14.17
CA LYS A 13 -4.01 2.62 14.15
C LYS A 13 -4.33 3.29 12.81
N ILE A 14 -3.47 3.21 11.80
CA ILE A 14 -3.74 3.87 10.51
C ILE A 14 -4.63 2.94 9.68
N PRO A 15 -5.89 3.31 9.39
CA PRO A 15 -6.78 2.49 8.59
C PRO A 15 -6.26 2.37 7.17
N TYR A 16 -6.54 1.24 6.52
CA TYR A 16 -6.15 1.00 5.13
C TYR A 16 -6.62 2.11 4.18
N GLU A 17 -7.81 2.66 4.42
CA GLU A 17 -8.38 3.80 3.69
C GLU A 17 -7.46 5.03 3.64
N TYR A 18 -6.65 5.26 4.67
CA TYR A 18 -5.68 6.35 4.64
C TYR A 18 -4.61 6.13 3.56
N TYR A 19 -4.11 4.89 3.44
CA TYR A 19 -3.13 4.52 2.43
C TYR A 19 -3.73 4.49 1.03
N LYS A 20 -4.99 4.05 0.87
CA LYS A 20 -5.73 4.16 -0.41
C LYS A 20 -5.76 5.60 -0.90
N ASN A 21 -6.16 6.55 -0.05
CA ASN A 21 -6.19 7.96 -0.44
C ASN A 21 -4.80 8.51 -0.76
N LYS A 22 -3.80 8.14 0.03
CA LYS A 22 -2.41 8.57 -0.22
C LYS A 22 -1.85 8.00 -1.51
N LEU A 23 -2.24 6.79 -1.90
CA LEU A 23 -1.85 6.16 -3.16
C LEU A 23 -2.32 7.03 -4.34
N LYS A 24 -3.54 7.59 -4.30
CA LYS A 24 -4.08 8.49 -5.34
C LYS A 24 -3.25 9.74 -5.57
N GLU A 25 -2.52 10.19 -4.55
CA GLU A 25 -1.66 11.38 -4.62
C GLU A 25 -0.25 11.07 -5.12
N CYS A 26 0.08 9.78 -5.30
CA CYS A 26 1.41 9.33 -5.70
C CYS A 26 1.43 8.95 -7.18
N ASP A 27 2.52 9.30 -7.87
CA ASP A 27 2.76 8.84 -9.24
C ASP A 27 3.11 7.33 -9.22
N PRO A 28 2.39 6.47 -9.96
CA PRO A 28 2.63 5.04 -9.94
C PRO A 28 4.03 4.64 -10.42
N ALA A 29 4.65 5.40 -11.32
CA ALA A 29 6.03 5.15 -11.75
C ALA A 29 7.02 5.40 -10.61
N ILE A 30 6.80 6.45 -9.81
CA ILE A 30 7.62 6.75 -8.63
C ILE A 30 7.42 5.71 -7.53
N VAL A 31 6.18 5.25 -7.32
CA VAL A 31 5.88 4.16 -6.38
C VAL A 31 6.60 2.89 -6.82
N SER A 32 6.50 2.52 -8.10
CA SER A 32 7.16 1.35 -8.66
C SER A 32 8.68 1.41 -8.49
N GLN A 33 9.30 2.55 -8.83
CA GLN A 33 10.74 2.75 -8.68
C GLN A 33 11.22 2.65 -7.23
N ASN A 34 10.48 3.23 -6.28
CA ASN A 34 10.88 3.27 -4.87
C ASN A 34 10.65 1.95 -4.14
N THR A 35 9.61 1.21 -4.52
CA THR A 35 9.22 -0.03 -3.84
C THR A 35 9.75 -1.29 -4.52
N GLY A 36 10.15 -1.18 -5.78
CA GLY A 36 10.49 -2.33 -6.64
C GLY A 36 9.28 -3.14 -7.09
N VAL A 37 8.06 -2.68 -6.78
CA VAL A 37 6.81 -3.31 -7.19
C VAL A 37 6.52 -2.93 -8.64
N PHE A 38 6.21 -3.90 -9.49
CA PHE A 38 5.87 -3.62 -10.88
C PHE A 38 4.49 -2.94 -10.96
N TYR A 39 4.41 -1.85 -11.71
CA TYR A 39 3.16 -1.22 -12.08
C TYR A 39 2.87 -1.51 -13.55
N ASP A 40 1.67 -2.00 -13.83
CA ASP A 40 1.15 -2.26 -15.16
C ASP A 40 0.24 -1.11 -15.58
N ASP A 41 0.68 -0.32 -16.56
CA ASP A 41 -0.09 0.80 -17.12
C ASP A 41 -1.33 0.34 -17.91
N GLU A 42 -1.31 -0.85 -18.51
CA GLU A 42 -2.46 -1.38 -19.25
C GLU A 42 -3.54 -1.92 -18.30
N ALA A 43 -3.12 -2.63 -17.25
CA ALA A 43 -4.04 -3.14 -16.23
C ALA A 43 -4.44 -2.09 -15.19
N GLY A 44 -3.67 -1.00 -15.06
CA GLY A 44 -3.86 0.01 -14.02
C GLY A 44 -3.65 -0.55 -12.63
N ALA A 45 -2.64 -1.42 -12.43
CA ALA A 45 -2.47 -2.13 -11.17
C ALA A 45 -1.01 -2.43 -10.83
N PHE A 46 -0.73 -2.54 -9.53
CA PHE A 46 0.55 -2.98 -9.00
C PHE A 46 0.54 -4.48 -8.72
N THR A 47 1.63 -5.15 -9.08
CA THR A 47 1.86 -6.57 -8.74
C THR A 47 2.83 -6.67 -7.58
N VAL A 48 2.30 -6.96 -6.39
CA VAL A 48 3.05 -7.05 -5.14
C VAL A 48 3.28 -8.52 -4.76
N PRO A 49 4.47 -9.08 -5.01
CA PRO A 49 4.81 -10.40 -4.51
C PRO A 49 5.06 -10.34 -3.00
N LEU A 50 4.27 -11.07 -2.23
CA LEU A 50 4.43 -11.22 -0.78
C LEU A 50 4.52 -12.69 -0.43
N LEU A 51 5.73 -13.15 -0.09
CA LEU A 51 6.03 -14.55 0.19
C LEU A 51 5.62 -15.43 -1.01
N ASP A 52 4.70 -16.37 -0.82
CA ASP A 52 4.18 -17.28 -1.85
C ASP A 52 2.88 -16.80 -2.50
N THR A 53 2.43 -15.57 -2.23
CA THR A 53 1.21 -15.02 -2.82
C THR A 53 1.50 -13.76 -3.61
N ILE A 54 0.94 -13.70 -4.82
CA ILE A 54 0.95 -12.49 -5.64
C ILE A 54 -0.33 -11.73 -5.37
N PHE A 55 -0.18 -10.47 -4.96
CA PHE A 55 -1.28 -9.55 -4.76
C PHE A 55 -1.30 -8.53 -5.90
N THR A 56 -2.50 -8.24 -6.40
CA THR A 56 -2.75 -7.20 -7.38
C THR A 56 -3.44 -6.05 -6.68
N VAL A 57 -2.85 -4.86 -6.72
CA VAL A 57 -3.42 -3.64 -6.12
C VAL A 57 -3.82 -2.68 -7.23
N THR A 58 -5.11 -2.44 -7.40
CA THR A 58 -5.60 -1.51 -8.44
C THR A 58 -5.19 -0.08 -8.13
N TYR A 59 -4.87 0.70 -9.16
CA TYR A 59 -4.61 2.11 -9.08
C TYR A 59 -5.67 2.87 -9.91
N PRO A 60 -6.22 3.99 -9.42
CA PRO A 60 -5.89 4.68 -8.17
C PRO A 60 -6.69 4.21 -6.94
N ASP A 61 -7.64 3.28 -7.09
CA ASP A 61 -8.58 2.94 -6.01
C ASP A 61 -7.98 2.16 -4.85
N GLY A 62 -6.84 1.51 -5.05
CA GLY A 62 -6.10 0.75 -4.04
C GLY A 62 -6.84 -0.52 -3.61
N GLU A 63 -7.63 -1.15 -4.48
CA GLU A 63 -8.28 -2.41 -4.14
C GLU A 63 -7.28 -3.56 -4.26
N VAL A 64 -7.23 -4.41 -3.24
CA VAL A 64 -6.32 -5.55 -3.21
C VAL A 64 -7.09 -6.80 -3.61
N SER A 65 -6.62 -7.46 -4.66
CA SER A 65 -7.04 -8.80 -5.05
C SER A 65 -5.86 -9.75 -4.87
N ASN A 66 -6.12 -10.95 -4.35
CA ASN A 66 -5.14 -12.02 -4.32
C ASN A 66 -5.51 -13.06 -5.38
N GLU A 67 -4.52 -13.56 -6.11
CA GLU A 67 -4.75 -14.62 -7.10
C GLU A 67 -4.73 -16.02 -6.48
N ASN A 68 -5.29 -16.16 -5.25
CA ASN A 68 -5.33 -17.44 -4.55
C ASN A 68 -6.79 -17.90 -4.38
N PRO A 69 -7.22 -18.99 -5.07
CA PRO A 69 -8.54 -19.59 -4.88
C PRO A 69 -8.71 -20.25 -3.51
#